data_AF-W5WA84-F1
#
_entry.id   AF-W5WA84-F1
#
_cell.length_a   1.000
_cell.length_b   1.000
_cell.length_c   1.000
_cell.angle_alpha   90.00
_cell.angle_beta   90.00
_cell.angle_gamma   90.00
#
_symmetry.space_group_name_H-M   'P 1'
#
loop_
_entity.id
_entity.type
_entity.pdbx_description
1 polymer ?
#
loop_
_entity_poly.entity_id
_entity_poly.type
_entity_poly.pdbx_seq_one_letter_code
_entity_poly.pdbx_strand_id
1 'polypeptide(L)'
;MAKLDRETIVNEALALLDELGLDEVSTRRLAKRLGVEQPSLYWHFPSKAALLTAMADAAMAPHATAPLPAPSDDWRDWLRENSRSFRRALLAHRDGARLHAGTSPQGAGLSRALHKVDFLVAAGLSEQDAQMAMLTTSHFTVGSVLEEQAGAEHDGHAPQLARHPSLDPASAFDQGLALIIDGLAQRTHSGTARRR
;
A
#
# COMPACT_ATOMS: atom_id res chain seq x y z
N MET A 1 -10.21 -33.22 -7.59
CA MET A 1 -10.20 -31.91 -8.28
C MET A 1 -10.55 -30.88 -7.22
N ALA A 2 -9.60 -30.07 -6.77
CA ALA A 2 -9.87 -29.03 -5.78
C ALA A 2 -10.94 -28.08 -6.37
N LYS A 3 -11.94 -27.72 -5.57
CA LYS A 3 -13.02 -26.85 -6.02
C LYS A 3 -12.41 -25.49 -6.34
N LEU A 4 -12.60 -25.01 -7.56
CA LEU A 4 -12.19 -23.66 -7.94
C LEU A 4 -13.01 -22.67 -7.10
N ASP A 5 -12.34 -21.95 -6.21
CA ASP A 5 -12.94 -20.89 -5.41
C ASP A 5 -12.24 -19.56 -5.66
N ARG A 6 -12.83 -18.47 -5.13
CA ARG A 6 -12.34 -17.11 -5.36
C ARG A 6 -10.93 -16.91 -4.80
N GLU A 7 -10.62 -17.51 -3.66
CA GLU A 7 -9.33 -17.37 -2.99
C GLU A 7 -8.22 -18.04 -3.82
N THR A 8 -8.45 -19.26 -4.29
CA THR A 8 -7.53 -19.97 -5.17
C THR A 8 -7.26 -19.19 -6.46
N ILE A 9 -8.31 -18.64 -7.09
CA ILE A 9 -8.15 -17.83 -8.31
C ILE A 9 -7.29 -16.58 -8.04
N VAL A 10 -7.52 -15.88 -6.92
CA VAL A 10 -6.78 -14.67 -6.57
C VAL A 10 -5.32 -14.99 -6.27
N ASN A 11 -5.05 -16.07 -5.51
CA ASN A 11 -3.69 -16.50 -5.20
C ASN A 11 -2.91 -16.85 -6.47
N GLU A 12 -3.53 -17.56 -7.42
CA GLU A 12 -2.91 -17.87 -8.71
C GLU A 12 -2.73 -16.63 -9.61
N ALA A 13 -3.61 -15.64 -9.49
CA ALA A 13 -3.46 -14.36 -10.18
C ALA A 13 -2.32 -13.52 -9.61
N LEU A 14 -2.13 -13.52 -8.28
CA LEU A 14 -0.98 -12.90 -7.61
C LEU A 14 0.33 -13.62 -7.96
N ALA A 15 0.33 -14.95 -8.01
CA ALA A 15 1.50 -15.69 -8.49
C ALA A 15 1.85 -15.33 -9.95
N LEU A 16 0.83 -15.17 -10.81
CA LEU A 16 1.02 -14.73 -12.19
C LEU A 16 1.58 -13.30 -12.29
N LEU A 17 1.12 -12.41 -11.40
CA LEU A 17 1.62 -11.05 -11.26
C LEU A 17 3.10 -11.05 -10.89
N ASP A 18 3.49 -11.85 -9.90
CA ASP A 18 4.89 -11.93 -9.45
C ASP A 18 5.82 -12.49 -10.54
N GLU A 19 5.34 -13.45 -11.33
CA GLU A 19 6.08 -14.04 -12.44
C GLU A 19 6.27 -13.08 -13.64
N LEU A 20 5.21 -12.36 -14.03
CA LEU A 20 5.14 -11.73 -15.35
C LEU A 20 4.89 -10.22 -15.34
N GLY A 21 4.50 -9.66 -14.20
CA GLY A 21 4.10 -8.27 -14.06
C GLY A 21 2.62 -8.03 -14.41
N LEU A 22 2.13 -6.87 -14.01
CA LEU A 22 0.71 -6.51 -13.99
C LEU A 22 0.10 -6.46 -15.40
N ASP A 23 0.88 -6.04 -16.39
CA ASP A 23 0.43 -5.90 -17.78
C ASP A 23 0.13 -7.27 -18.43
N GLU A 24 0.78 -8.34 -17.96
CA GLU A 24 0.58 -9.71 -18.43
C GLU A 24 -0.58 -10.44 -17.74
N VAL A 25 -1.10 -9.89 -16.63
CA VAL A 25 -2.24 -10.48 -15.92
C VAL A 25 -3.51 -10.33 -16.77
N SER A 26 -4.06 -11.46 -17.22
CA SER A 26 -5.31 -11.51 -17.99
C SER A 26 -6.13 -12.74 -17.62
N THR A 27 -7.47 -12.63 -17.73
CA THR A 27 -8.39 -13.75 -17.48
C THR A 27 -8.08 -14.96 -18.36
N ARG A 28 -7.69 -14.75 -19.62
CA ARG A 28 -7.26 -15.82 -20.53
C ARG A 28 -6.02 -16.57 -20.02
N ARG A 29 -4.97 -15.83 -19.63
CA ARG A 29 -3.71 -16.44 -19.17
C ARG A 29 -3.92 -17.16 -17.84
N LEU A 30 -4.73 -16.56 -16.95
CA LEU A 30 -5.12 -17.16 -15.68
C LEU A 30 -5.94 -18.45 -15.87
N ALA A 31 -6.91 -18.46 -16.78
CA ALA A 31 -7.71 -19.65 -17.09
C ALA A 31 -6.83 -20.81 -17.60
N LYS A 32 -5.90 -20.49 -18.52
CA LYS A 32 -4.91 -21.46 -19.00
C LYS A 32 -4.04 -22.00 -17.87
N ARG A 33 -3.57 -21.15 -16.96
CA ARG A 33 -2.76 -21.55 -15.80
C ARG A 33 -3.54 -22.49 -14.86
N LEU A 34 -4.80 -22.18 -14.61
CA LEU A 34 -5.70 -22.98 -13.76
C LEU A 34 -6.22 -24.25 -14.43
N GLY A 35 -5.98 -24.45 -15.73
CA GLY A 35 -6.51 -25.58 -16.49
C GLY A 35 -8.04 -25.56 -16.62
N VAL A 36 -8.64 -24.37 -16.64
CA VAL A 36 -10.10 -24.18 -16.76
C VAL A 36 -10.45 -23.32 -17.97
N GLU A 37 -11.71 -23.39 -18.39
CA GLU A 37 -12.23 -22.53 -19.44
C GLU A 37 -12.49 -21.11 -18.91
N GLN A 38 -12.29 -20.08 -19.77
CA GLN A 38 -12.50 -18.68 -19.37
C GLN A 38 -13.88 -18.38 -18.76
N PRO A 39 -15.01 -18.93 -19.27
CA PRO A 39 -16.32 -18.73 -18.67
C PRO A 39 -16.38 -19.12 -17.19
N SER A 40 -15.58 -20.11 -16.75
CA SER A 40 -15.49 -20.49 -15.34
C SER A 40 -14.95 -19.36 -14.48
N LEU A 41 -14.01 -18.55 -14.98
CA LEU A 41 -13.51 -17.39 -14.24
C LEU A 41 -14.56 -16.26 -14.15
N TYR A 42 -15.35 -16.05 -15.20
CA TYR A 42 -16.38 -15.00 -15.21
C TYR A 42 -17.49 -15.21 -14.19
N TRP A 43 -17.75 -16.47 -13.80
CA TRP A 43 -18.65 -16.79 -12.68
C TRP A 43 -18.13 -16.27 -11.34
N HIS A 44 -16.81 -16.18 -11.16
CA HIS A 44 -16.21 -15.64 -9.94
C HIS A 44 -15.92 -14.14 -10.07
N PHE A 45 -15.37 -13.71 -11.21
CA PHE A 45 -14.98 -12.33 -11.44
C PHE A 45 -15.59 -11.84 -12.76
N PRO A 46 -16.65 -11.02 -12.70
CA PRO A 46 -17.38 -10.62 -13.91
C PRO A 46 -16.54 -9.77 -14.88
N SER A 47 -15.39 -9.26 -14.45
CA SER A 47 -14.47 -8.47 -15.28
C SER A 47 -13.02 -8.59 -14.80
N LYS A 48 -12.06 -8.20 -15.66
CA LYS A 48 -10.65 -8.04 -15.26
C LYS A 48 -10.50 -7.03 -14.11
N ALA A 49 -11.28 -5.95 -14.12
CA ALA A 49 -11.26 -4.97 -13.04
C ALA A 49 -11.68 -5.57 -11.70
N ALA A 50 -12.74 -6.41 -11.67
CA ALA A 50 -13.16 -7.09 -10.44
C ALA A 50 -12.11 -8.07 -9.91
N LEU A 51 -11.36 -8.73 -10.81
CA LEU A 51 -10.22 -9.56 -10.42
C LEU A 51 -9.09 -8.71 -9.84
N LEU A 52 -8.70 -7.62 -10.51
CA LEU A 52 -7.64 -6.72 -10.04
C LEU A 52 -7.98 -6.10 -8.67
N THR A 53 -9.23 -5.71 -8.43
CA THR A 53 -9.68 -5.24 -7.11
C THR A 53 -9.49 -6.31 -6.04
N ALA A 54 -9.91 -7.56 -6.32
CA ALA A 54 -9.74 -8.66 -5.37
C ALA A 54 -8.27 -9.03 -5.12
N MET A 55 -7.42 -8.91 -6.15
CA MET A 55 -5.98 -9.06 -6.01
C MET A 55 -5.39 -7.96 -5.13
N ALA A 56 -5.79 -6.69 -5.32
CA ALA A 56 -5.35 -5.58 -4.50
C ALA A 56 -5.76 -5.76 -3.02
N ASP A 57 -7.00 -6.19 -2.78
CA ASP A 57 -7.50 -6.48 -1.43
C ASP A 57 -6.69 -7.60 -0.75
N ALA A 58 -6.40 -8.68 -1.48
CA ALA A 58 -5.62 -9.81 -0.98
C ALA A 58 -4.15 -9.43 -0.71
N ALA A 59 -3.51 -8.71 -1.64
CA ALA A 59 -2.15 -8.20 -1.47
C ALA A 59 -2.04 -7.26 -0.25
N MET A 60 -3.07 -6.45 -0.01
CA MET A 60 -3.12 -5.56 1.15
C MET A 60 -3.56 -6.23 2.45
N ALA A 61 -4.04 -7.48 2.43
CA ALA A 61 -4.55 -8.16 3.62
C ALA A 61 -3.60 -8.10 4.84
N PRO A 62 -2.28 -8.30 4.71
CA PRO A 62 -1.35 -8.20 5.84
C PRO A 62 -1.34 -6.81 6.51
N HIS A 63 -1.49 -5.74 5.74
CA HIS A 63 -1.59 -4.38 6.27
C HIS A 63 -3.02 -4.07 6.74
N ALA A 64 -4.02 -4.46 5.96
CA ALA A 64 -5.42 -4.22 6.23
C ALA A 64 -5.87 -4.88 7.55
N THR A 65 -5.25 -5.99 7.93
CA THR A 65 -5.55 -6.73 9.18
C THR A 65 -4.57 -6.46 10.32
N ALA A 66 -3.55 -5.60 10.11
CA ALA A 66 -2.61 -5.22 11.16
C ALA A 66 -3.34 -4.63 12.39
N PRO A 67 -2.80 -4.78 13.61
CA PRO A 67 -3.40 -4.18 14.80
C PRO A 67 -3.67 -2.68 14.64
N LEU A 68 -4.85 -2.23 15.10
CA LEU A 68 -5.16 -0.81 15.21
C LEU A 68 -4.40 -0.21 16.41
N PRO A 69 -4.14 1.11 16.41
CA PRO A 69 -3.46 1.77 17.52
C PRO A 69 -4.23 1.59 18.82
N ALA A 70 -3.51 1.38 19.92
CA ALA A 70 -4.05 1.50 21.27
C ALA A 70 -3.97 2.95 21.76
N PRO A 71 -4.85 3.41 22.67
CA PRO A 71 -4.81 4.77 23.19
C PRO A 71 -3.50 5.19 23.86
N SER A 72 -2.69 4.22 24.31
CA SER A 72 -1.39 4.45 24.96
C SER A 72 -0.21 4.53 24.00
N ASP A 73 -0.40 4.27 22.71
CA ASP A 73 0.68 4.25 21.73
C ASP A 73 1.20 5.67 21.46
N ASP A 74 2.52 5.82 21.26
CA ASP A 74 3.06 7.07 20.71
C ASP A 74 2.65 7.18 19.24
N TRP A 75 1.95 8.27 18.89
CA TRP A 75 1.39 8.43 17.56
C TRP A 75 2.45 8.50 16.45
N ARG A 76 3.68 8.97 16.76
CA ARG A 76 4.76 9.08 15.78
C ARG A 76 5.29 7.68 15.46
N ASP A 77 5.58 6.90 16.49
CA ASP A 77 6.06 5.53 16.31
C ASP A 77 5.00 4.64 15.66
N TRP A 78 3.74 4.79 16.06
CA TRP A 78 2.64 4.09 15.41
C TRP A 78 2.49 4.47 13.93
N LEU A 79 2.56 5.76 13.59
CA LEU A 79 2.45 6.20 12.19
C LEU A 79 3.62 5.68 11.35
N ARG A 80 4.84 5.66 11.92
CA ARG A 80 6.01 5.03 11.28
C ARG A 80 5.75 3.57 10.96
N GLU A 81 5.31 2.79 11.94
CA GLU A 81 5.07 1.37 11.73
C GLU A 81 3.88 1.09 10.81
N ASN A 82 2.82 1.89 10.87
CA ASN A 82 1.71 1.80 9.94
C ASN A 82 2.17 1.99 8.48
N SER A 83 3.01 3.00 8.22
CA SER A 83 3.57 3.24 6.87
C SER A 83 4.56 2.16 6.45
N ARG A 84 5.39 1.63 7.36
CA ARG A 84 6.28 0.49 7.08
C ARG A 84 5.50 -0.78 6.75
N SER A 85 4.45 -1.07 7.52
CA SER A 85 3.52 -2.17 7.25
C SER A 85 2.89 -2.06 5.86
N PHE A 86 2.44 -0.85 5.50
CA PHE A 86 1.89 -0.58 4.18
C PHE A 86 2.94 -0.77 3.07
N ARG A 87 4.16 -0.22 3.25
CA ARG A 87 5.28 -0.43 2.33
C ARG A 87 5.59 -1.90 2.11
N ARG A 88 5.66 -2.71 3.19
CA ARG A 88 5.91 -4.15 3.11
C ARG A 88 4.83 -4.87 2.31
N ALA A 89 3.56 -4.50 2.49
CA ALA A 89 2.46 -5.10 1.73
C ALA A 89 2.52 -4.74 0.23
N LEU A 90 2.87 -3.49 -0.12
CA LEU A 90 3.05 -3.08 -1.52
C LEU A 90 4.24 -3.77 -2.20
N LEU A 91 5.34 -3.97 -1.46
CA LEU A 91 6.55 -4.63 -1.97
C LEU A 91 6.46 -6.15 -2.00
N ALA A 92 5.46 -6.74 -1.34
CA ALA A 92 5.29 -8.20 -1.31
C ALA A 92 5.01 -8.80 -2.70
N HIS A 93 4.52 -7.99 -3.63
CA HIS A 93 4.20 -8.41 -4.99
C HIS A 93 4.82 -7.49 -6.03
N ARG A 94 5.19 -8.05 -7.18
CA ARG A 94 5.60 -7.28 -8.36
C ARG A 94 4.49 -6.33 -8.77
N ASP A 95 4.83 -5.10 -9.15
CA ASP A 95 3.86 -4.04 -9.48
C ASP A 95 2.81 -3.76 -8.37
N GLY A 96 3.06 -4.16 -7.12
CA GLY A 96 2.09 -4.02 -6.03
C GLY A 96 1.64 -2.57 -5.79
N ALA A 97 2.52 -1.59 -5.98
CA ALA A 97 2.13 -0.17 -5.94
C ALA A 97 1.18 0.21 -7.08
N ARG A 98 1.41 -0.28 -8.31
CA ARG A 98 0.52 -0.06 -9.45
C ARG A 98 -0.82 -0.76 -9.27
N LEU A 99 -0.82 -1.98 -8.73
CA LEU A 99 -2.04 -2.73 -8.41
C LEU A 99 -2.89 -2.00 -7.35
N HIS A 100 -2.25 -1.39 -6.36
CA HIS A 100 -2.92 -0.62 -5.32
C HIS A 100 -3.41 0.77 -5.79
N ALA A 101 -2.72 1.39 -6.75
CA ALA A 101 -3.01 2.75 -7.19
C ALA A 101 -4.46 2.90 -7.70
N GLY A 102 -5.15 3.94 -7.22
CA GLY A 102 -6.54 4.22 -7.57
C GLY A 102 -7.58 3.40 -6.78
N THR A 103 -7.14 2.55 -5.85
CA THR A 103 -8.06 1.92 -4.88
C THR A 103 -8.42 2.89 -3.76
N SER A 104 -9.64 2.73 -3.23
CA SER A 104 -10.14 3.50 -2.09
C SER A 104 -10.64 2.53 -1.02
N PRO A 105 -10.36 2.78 0.28
CA PRO A 105 -10.92 1.98 1.36
C PRO A 105 -12.45 1.98 1.32
N GLN A 106 -13.05 0.81 1.48
CA GLN A 106 -14.50 0.62 1.52
C GLN A 106 -14.89 -0.25 2.71
N GLY A 107 -16.15 -0.14 3.17
CA GLY A 107 -16.69 -0.94 4.27
C GLY A 107 -15.78 -0.93 5.50
N ALA A 108 -15.33 -2.11 5.93
CA ALA A 108 -14.43 -2.25 7.07
C ALA A 108 -13.10 -1.50 6.90
N GLY A 109 -12.58 -1.38 5.68
CA GLY A 109 -11.36 -0.61 5.39
C GLY A 109 -11.55 0.88 5.67
N LEU A 110 -12.71 1.44 5.31
CA LEU A 110 -13.07 2.82 5.62
C LEU A 110 -13.21 3.04 7.13
N SER A 111 -13.93 2.15 7.83
CA SER A 111 -14.07 2.24 9.29
C SER A 111 -12.71 2.19 10.01
N ARG A 112 -11.78 1.37 9.51
CA ARG A 112 -10.42 1.29 10.06
C ARG A 112 -9.61 2.54 9.75
N ALA A 113 -9.75 3.13 8.57
CA ALA A 113 -9.10 4.40 8.24
C ALA A 113 -9.60 5.54 9.14
N LEU A 114 -10.92 5.61 9.40
CA LEU A 114 -11.49 6.58 10.32
C LEU A 114 -10.98 6.38 11.76
N HIS A 115 -10.92 5.14 12.24
CA HIS A 115 -10.35 4.85 13.56
C HIS A 115 -8.89 5.34 13.70
N LYS A 116 -8.07 5.21 12.65
CA LYS A 116 -6.70 5.72 12.63
C LYS A 116 -6.67 7.25 12.74
N VAL A 117 -7.60 7.95 12.08
CA VAL A 117 -7.76 9.41 12.20
C VAL A 117 -8.18 9.79 13.63
N ASP A 118 -9.17 9.11 14.20
CA ASP A 118 -9.65 9.36 15.57
C ASP A 118 -8.52 9.19 16.61
N PHE A 119 -7.67 8.17 16.44
CA PHE A 119 -6.50 7.97 17.28
C PHE A 119 -5.52 9.15 17.22
N LEU A 120 -5.20 9.65 16.02
CA LEU A 120 -4.31 10.81 15.86
C LEU A 120 -4.93 12.08 16.48
N VAL A 121 -6.25 12.26 16.37
CA VAL A 121 -6.96 13.37 17.02
C VAL A 121 -6.88 13.24 18.54
N ALA A 122 -7.09 12.04 19.09
CA ALA A 122 -6.96 11.78 20.52
C ALA A 122 -5.52 12.01 21.04
N ALA A 123 -4.51 11.83 20.18
CA ALA A 123 -3.11 12.16 20.45
C ALA A 123 -2.78 13.66 20.39
N GLY A 124 -3.77 14.52 20.08
CA GLY A 124 -3.64 15.98 20.11
C GLY A 124 -3.45 16.66 18.76
N LEU A 125 -3.54 15.92 17.64
CA LEU A 125 -3.56 16.53 16.31
C LEU A 125 -4.94 17.15 16.04
N SER A 126 -4.98 18.20 15.21
CA SER A 126 -6.26 18.66 14.65
C SER A 126 -6.81 17.59 13.70
N GLU A 127 -8.14 17.54 13.50
CA GLU A 127 -8.76 16.61 12.56
C GLU A 127 -8.19 16.77 11.14
N GLN A 128 -7.95 18.01 10.71
CA GLN A 128 -7.32 18.31 9.42
C GLN A 128 -5.90 17.76 9.34
N ASP A 129 -5.07 17.96 10.38
CA ASP A 129 -3.69 17.44 10.39
C ASP A 129 -3.68 15.91 10.47
N ALA A 130 -4.61 15.28 11.19
CA ALA A 130 -4.74 13.83 11.27
C ALA A 130 -5.11 13.21 9.90
N GLN A 131 -6.07 13.80 9.19
CA GLN A 131 -6.42 13.40 7.82
C GLN A 131 -5.24 13.60 6.86
N MET A 132 -4.56 14.75 6.95
CA MET A 132 -3.38 15.04 6.15
C MET A 132 -2.23 14.08 6.45
N ALA A 133 -2.00 13.70 7.71
CA ALA A 133 -0.98 12.74 8.08
C ALA A 133 -1.21 11.38 7.42
N MET A 134 -2.44 10.88 7.46
CA MET A 134 -2.82 9.62 6.81
C MET A 134 -2.67 9.69 5.29
N LEU A 135 -3.15 10.76 4.65
CA LEU A 135 -3.06 10.94 3.20
C LEU A 135 -1.61 11.09 2.73
N THR A 136 -0.84 11.98 3.36
CA THR A 136 0.54 12.28 2.96
C THR A 136 1.45 11.06 3.14
N THR A 137 1.35 10.35 4.27
CA THR A 137 2.17 9.15 4.48
C THR A 137 1.78 8.01 3.54
N SER A 138 0.49 7.86 3.21
CA SER A 138 0.03 6.89 2.21
C SER A 138 0.59 7.21 0.82
N HIS A 139 0.39 8.44 0.33
CA HIS A 139 0.89 8.87 -0.99
C HIS A 139 2.40 8.79 -1.10
N PHE A 140 3.12 9.22 -0.06
CA PHE A 140 4.58 9.07 0.01
C PHE A 140 4.99 7.59 -0.11
N THR A 141 4.30 6.69 0.60
CA THR A 141 4.60 5.26 0.56
C THR A 141 4.34 4.66 -0.81
N VAL A 142 3.20 4.97 -1.43
CA VAL A 142 2.88 4.49 -2.79
C VAL A 142 3.91 5.02 -3.80
N GLY A 143 4.25 6.31 -3.75
CA GLY A 143 5.23 6.90 -4.66
C GLY A 143 6.63 6.31 -4.48
N SER A 144 7.08 6.14 -3.23
CA SER A 144 8.37 5.52 -2.93
C SER A 144 8.45 4.09 -3.46
N VAL A 145 7.42 3.28 -3.27
CA VAL A 145 7.40 1.88 -3.75
C VAL A 145 7.28 1.82 -5.27
N LEU A 146 6.52 2.74 -5.89
CA LEU A 146 6.40 2.81 -7.34
C LEU A 146 7.75 3.07 -8.01
N GLU A 147 8.52 4.03 -7.51
CA GLU A 147 9.87 4.34 -8.02
C GLU A 147 10.86 3.18 -7.77
N GLU A 148 10.79 2.53 -6.60
CA GLU A 148 11.62 1.37 -6.27
C GLU A 148 11.33 0.18 -7.19
N GLN A 149 10.05 -0.13 -7.44
CA GLN A 149 9.64 -1.20 -8.34
C GLN A 149 10.00 -0.87 -9.80
N ALA A 150 9.82 0.37 -10.24
CA ALA A 150 10.20 0.80 -11.59
C ALA A 150 11.72 0.75 -11.79
N GLY A 151 12.51 1.16 -10.79
CA GLY A 151 13.97 1.10 -10.84
C GLY A 151 14.50 -0.32 -10.98
N ALA A 152 13.94 -1.28 -10.22
CA ALA A 152 14.31 -2.70 -10.30
C ALA A 152 14.04 -3.32 -11.69
N GLU A 153 13.04 -2.82 -12.43
CA GLU A 153 12.79 -3.25 -13.81
C GLU A 153 13.78 -2.64 -14.83
N HIS A 154 14.39 -1.50 -14.49
CA HIS A 154 15.25 -0.70 -15.37
C HIS A 154 16.75 -0.84 -15.10
N ASP A 155 17.19 -1.77 -14.25
CA ASP A 155 18.61 -2.03 -13.89
C ASP A 155 19.56 -2.35 -15.07
N GLY A 156 19.09 -2.28 -16.32
CA GLY A 156 19.92 -2.23 -17.52
C GLY A 156 20.47 -0.84 -17.90
N HIS A 157 19.94 0.28 -17.39
CA HIS A 157 20.33 1.64 -17.83
C HIS A 157 20.28 2.70 -16.71
N ALA A 158 21.17 2.60 -15.71
CA ALA A 158 21.34 3.68 -14.73
C ALA A 158 21.95 4.94 -15.41
N PRO A 159 21.31 6.13 -15.35
CA PRO A 159 21.88 7.36 -15.85
C PRO A 159 23.16 7.75 -15.08
N GLN A 160 24.13 8.28 -15.82
CA GLN A 160 25.48 8.69 -15.39
C GLN A 160 25.53 9.90 -14.41
N LEU A 161 24.49 10.13 -13.60
CA LEU A 161 24.36 11.27 -12.69
C LEU A 161 24.44 10.82 -11.22
N ALA A 162 25.58 10.28 -10.79
CA ALA A 162 25.82 10.06 -9.36
C ALA A 162 27.26 10.46 -9.00
N ARG A 163 27.44 11.73 -8.62
CA ARG A 163 28.60 12.18 -7.83
C ARG A 163 28.47 11.79 -6.35
N HIS A 164 27.34 11.20 -5.95
CA HIS A 164 27.03 10.80 -4.58
C HIS A 164 26.58 9.33 -4.53
N PRO A 165 26.84 8.61 -3.44
CA PRO A 165 26.35 7.25 -3.26
C PRO A 165 24.82 7.21 -3.31
N SER A 166 24.25 6.20 -3.97
CA SER A 166 22.81 5.93 -3.90
C SER A 166 22.44 5.55 -2.46
N LEU A 167 21.31 6.06 -1.97
CA LEU A 167 20.73 5.62 -0.71
C LEU A 167 20.02 4.28 -0.94
N ASP A 168 20.16 3.37 0.02
CA ASP A 168 19.34 2.16 0.08
C ASP A 168 17.84 2.56 0.13
N PRO A 169 16.96 1.96 -0.69
CA PRO A 169 15.55 2.36 -0.77
C PRO A 169 14.81 2.29 0.57
N ALA A 170 15.10 1.28 1.41
CA ALA A 170 14.46 1.16 2.72
C ALA A 170 14.91 2.28 3.67
N SER A 171 16.21 2.61 3.67
CA SER A 171 16.75 3.74 4.44
C SER A 171 16.20 5.09 3.94
N ALA A 172 16.12 5.29 2.62
CA ALA A 172 15.57 6.50 2.03
C ALA A 172 14.09 6.69 2.39
N PHE A 173 13.31 5.60 2.36
CA PHE A 173 11.92 5.60 2.80
C PHE A 173 11.78 6.02 4.27
N ASP A 174 12.53 5.39 5.18
CA ASP A 174 12.44 5.68 6.61
C ASP A 174 12.85 7.13 6.92
N GLN A 175 13.91 7.64 6.27
CA GLN A 175 14.33 9.03 6.43
C GLN A 175 13.31 10.01 5.86
N GLY A 176 12.74 9.75 4.69
CA GLY A 176 11.69 10.57 4.09
C GLY A 176 10.41 10.60 4.95
N LEU A 177 10.05 9.45 5.53
CA LEU A 177 8.92 9.35 6.46
C LEU A 177 9.18 10.14 7.75
N ALA A 178 10.40 10.11 8.28
CA ALA A 178 10.77 10.91 9.44
C ALA A 178 10.61 12.42 9.18
N LEU A 179 11.02 12.91 7.99
CA LEU A 179 10.82 14.32 7.61
C LEU A 179 9.34 14.73 7.64
N ILE A 180 8.44 13.85 7.18
CA ILE A 180 6.98 14.11 7.18
C ILE A 180 6.46 14.17 8.63
N ILE A 181 6.83 13.20 9.46
CA ILE A 181 6.34 13.08 10.85
C ILE A 181 6.88 14.21 11.73
N ASP A 182 8.14 14.57 11.58
CA ASP A 182 8.75 15.67 12.34
C ASP A 182 8.14 17.01 11.93
N GLY A 183 7.82 17.20 10.65
CA GLY A 183 7.08 18.36 10.15
C GLY A 183 5.67 18.47 10.73
N LEU A 184 4.95 17.34 10.85
CA LEU A 184 3.64 17.28 11.53
C LEU A 184 3.76 17.62 13.01
N ALA A 185 4.77 17.07 13.70
CA ALA A 185 5.00 17.33 15.12
C ALA A 185 5.21 18.83 15.40
N GLN A 186 5.95 19.55 14.55
CA GLN A 186 6.15 20.99 14.71
C GLN A 186 4.84 21.81 14.59
N ARG A 187 3.88 21.35 13.79
CA ARG A 187 2.56 22.00 13.65
C ARG A 187 1.71 21.87 14.91
N THR A 188 1.76 20.72 15.58
CA THR A 188 1.04 20.50 16.86
C THR A 188 1.51 21.45 17.97
N HIS A 189 2.81 21.74 18.02
CA HIS A 189 3.39 22.68 19.00
C HIS A 189 3.14 24.16 18.65
N SER A 190 3.01 24.49 17.36
CA SER A 190 2.80 25.87 16.92
C SER A 190 1.33 26.32 17.05
N GLY A 191 0.37 25.39 16.95
CA GLY A 191 -1.06 25.68 17.12
C GLY A 191 -1.47 26.05 18.54
N THR A 192 -0.76 25.57 19.55
CA THR A 192 -0.99 25.90 20.97
C THR A 192 -0.48 27.30 21.34
N ALA A 193 0.54 27.82 20.65
CA ALA A 193 1.10 29.15 20.90
C ALA A 193 0.26 30.30 20.30
N ARG A 194 -0.62 30.02 19.32
CA ARG A 194 -1.39 31.03 18.58
C ARG A 194 -2.80 31.31 19.13
N ARG A 195 -3.17 30.67 20.24
CA ARG A 195 -4.48 30.80 20.92
C ARG A 195 -4.42 31.54 22.28
N ARG A 196 -3.36 32.31 22.54
CA ARG A 196 -3.25 33.20 23.71
C ARG A 196 -3.18 34.65 23.29
#